data_AF-A2F1U2-F1
#
_entry.id   AF-A2F1U2-F1
#
_cell.length_a   1.000
_cell.length_b   1.000
_cell.length_c   1.000
_cell.angle_alpha   90.00
_cell.angle_beta   90.00
_cell.angle_gamma   90.00
#
_symmetry.space_group_name_H-M   'P 1'
#
loop_
_entity.id
_entity.type
_entity.pdbx_description
1 polymer ?
#
loop_
_entity_poly.entity_id
_entity_poly.type
_entity_poly.pdbx_seq_one_letter_code
_entity_poly.pdbx_strand_id
1 'polypeptide(L)'
;MHNIPVSFINHANAIETIWCLDSTNADIILAETIKNYDSGYINIDQIFEALGYFAIYHLKELETIYSFCTQLISKYQITKIMPSIKSHSLRYILKENGYTDINTEKSIMNEHIFAMRQNNLHFAKDWSMQEIIYVYPFQSIEFAILNDDIDLFKEFFKYPTPPPAKITMIDSPYYPELSIIDACAYYGAQNCFFFLLENHIKLTDNSFKCSIIGGNTKIILACESNKIDNSFLDIAINAHHFAVAKWLETKYKLIFSWVSCSTS
;
A
#
# COMPACT_ATOMS: atom_id res chain seq x y z
N MET A 1 4.50 -11.55 -33.88
CA MET A 1 4.76 -10.80 -32.65
C MET A 1 4.99 -9.35 -33.05
N HIS A 2 4.11 -8.43 -32.69
CA HIS A 2 4.35 -7.01 -32.93
C HIS A 2 5.46 -6.54 -31.98
N ASN A 3 6.48 -5.86 -32.51
CA ASN A 3 7.53 -5.27 -31.67
C ASN A 3 6.90 -4.18 -30.79
N ILE A 4 7.01 -4.34 -29.48
CA ILE A 4 6.57 -3.32 -28.51
C ILE A 4 7.45 -2.08 -28.71
N PRO A 5 6.88 -0.86 -28.81
CA PRO A 5 7.66 0.35 -28.98
C PRO A 5 8.67 0.57 -27.84
N VAL A 6 9.89 0.99 -28.17
CA VAL A 6 10.95 1.27 -27.17
C VAL A 6 10.51 2.33 -26.16
N SER A 7 9.73 3.32 -26.59
CA SER A 7 9.15 4.34 -25.69
C SER A 7 8.23 3.73 -24.62
N PHE A 8 7.45 2.71 -24.99
CA PHE A 8 6.59 2.00 -24.04
C PHE A 8 7.42 1.20 -23.03
N ILE A 9 8.47 0.53 -23.49
CA ILE A 9 9.39 -0.22 -22.61
C ILE A 9 10.07 0.72 -21.62
N ASN A 10 10.57 1.88 -22.09
CA ASN A 10 11.22 2.86 -21.22
C ASN A 10 10.24 3.46 -20.20
N HIS A 11 9.00 3.74 -20.62
CA HIS A 11 7.95 4.19 -19.73
C HIS A 11 7.66 3.17 -18.62
N ALA A 12 7.44 1.90 -19.00
CA ALA A 12 7.19 0.82 -18.04
C ALA A 12 8.36 0.65 -17.05
N ASN A 13 9.61 0.60 -17.55
CA ASN A 13 10.79 0.48 -16.69
C ASN A 13 10.93 1.66 -15.72
N ALA A 14 10.54 2.86 -16.13
CA ALA A 14 10.58 4.04 -15.29
C ALA A 14 9.54 3.99 -14.16
N ILE A 15 8.35 3.42 -14.40
CA ILE A 15 7.34 3.17 -13.35
C ILE A 15 7.79 2.04 -12.42
N GLU A 16 8.32 0.93 -12.96
CA GLU A 16 8.86 -0.19 -12.18
C GLU A 16 10.00 0.25 -11.25
N THR A 17 10.80 1.23 -11.67
CA THR A 17 11.84 1.83 -10.83
C THR A 17 11.24 2.41 -9.54
N ILE A 18 10.10 3.10 -9.63
CA ILE A 18 9.42 3.69 -8.46
C ILE A 18 8.90 2.58 -7.53
N TRP A 19 8.37 1.49 -8.08
CA TRP A 19 7.89 0.34 -7.30
C TRP A 19 8.97 -0.42 -6.54
N CYS A 20 10.25 -0.19 -6.86
CA CYS A 20 11.38 -0.73 -6.09
C CYS A 20 11.71 0.09 -4.84
N LEU A 21 11.01 1.20 -4.57
CA LEU A 21 11.28 2.09 -3.45
C LEU A 21 11.21 1.38 -2.09
N ASP A 22 12.22 1.57 -1.25
CA ASP A 22 12.20 1.27 0.17
C ASP A 22 13.10 2.25 0.94
N SER A 23 12.98 2.26 2.27
CA SER A 23 13.80 3.08 3.17
C SER A 23 15.32 2.87 3.04
N THR A 24 15.80 1.77 2.45
CA THR A 24 17.24 1.48 2.28
C THR A 24 17.79 1.93 0.92
N ASN A 25 16.93 2.15 -0.07
CA ASN A 25 17.33 2.45 -1.45
C ASN A 25 16.76 3.78 -1.99
N ALA A 26 16.04 4.54 -1.17
CA ALA A 26 15.30 5.73 -1.57
C ALA A 26 16.09 6.73 -2.42
N ASP A 27 17.33 7.05 -2.04
CA ASP A 27 18.17 8.00 -2.78
C ASP A 27 18.54 7.50 -4.18
N ILE A 28 18.77 6.19 -4.32
CA ILE A 28 19.09 5.54 -5.60
C ILE A 28 17.87 5.60 -6.51
N ILE A 29 16.70 5.22 -5.99
CA ILE A 29 15.44 5.24 -6.75
C ILE A 29 15.06 6.67 -7.14
N LEU A 30 15.30 7.65 -6.27
CA LEU A 30 15.07 9.06 -6.58
C LEU A 30 15.97 9.53 -7.72
N ALA A 31 17.26 9.21 -7.67
CA ALA A 31 18.21 9.58 -8.72
C ALA A 31 17.83 8.99 -10.09
N GLU A 32 17.43 7.71 -10.13
CA GLU A 32 17.01 7.06 -11.38
C GLU A 32 15.64 7.60 -11.86
N THR A 33 14.72 7.90 -10.94
CA THR A 33 13.43 8.53 -11.29
C THR A 33 13.62 9.92 -11.90
N ILE A 34 14.52 10.72 -11.33
CA ILE A 34 14.93 12.02 -11.88
C ILE A 34 15.49 11.85 -13.30
N LYS A 35 16.37 10.87 -13.51
CA LYS A 35 16.93 10.59 -14.83
C LYS A 35 15.86 10.18 -15.84
N ASN A 36 14.87 9.38 -15.43
CA ASN A 36 13.75 8.99 -16.27
C ASN A 36 12.83 10.17 -16.62
N TYR A 37 12.60 11.09 -15.67
CA TYR A 37 11.88 12.34 -15.89
C TYR A 37 12.62 13.27 -16.85
N ASP A 38 13.91 13.52 -16.61
CA ASP A 38 14.74 14.39 -17.45
C ASP A 38 14.87 13.83 -18.89
N SER A 39 14.79 12.50 -19.05
CA SER A 39 14.77 11.83 -20.35
C SER A 39 13.40 11.85 -21.05
N GLY A 40 12.36 12.34 -20.40
CA GLY A 40 11.00 12.40 -20.92
C GLY A 40 10.28 11.05 -21.01
N TYR A 41 10.75 10.01 -20.28
CA TYR A 41 10.11 8.69 -20.27
C TYR A 41 8.85 8.67 -19.39
N ILE A 42 8.82 9.52 -18.37
CA ILE A 42 7.69 9.75 -17.48
C ILE A 42 7.56 11.25 -17.22
N ASN A 43 6.35 11.70 -16.93
CA ASN A 43 6.10 13.06 -16.47
C ASN A 43 5.88 13.10 -14.95
N ILE A 44 5.76 14.31 -14.41
CA ILE A 44 5.68 14.52 -12.97
C ILE A 44 4.39 13.99 -12.36
N ASP A 45 3.26 14.09 -13.08
CA ASP A 45 1.97 13.59 -12.62
C ASP A 45 1.98 12.06 -12.51
N GLN A 46 2.62 11.38 -13.47
CA GLN A 46 2.81 9.93 -13.45
C GLN A 46 3.68 9.47 -12.28
N ILE A 47 4.71 10.25 -11.91
CA ILE A 47 5.54 9.96 -10.72
C ILE A 47 4.69 10.02 -9.45
N PHE A 48 3.94 11.10 -9.26
CA PHE A 48 3.09 11.26 -8.07
C PHE A 48 1.94 10.25 -8.03
N GLU A 49 1.38 9.89 -9.19
CA GLU A 49 0.38 8.84 -9.28
C GLU A 49 0.96 7.48 -8.87
N ALA A 50 2.12 7.08 -9.41
CA ALA A 50 2.80 5.86 -9.03
C ALA A 50 3.14 5.81 -7.54
N LEU A 51 3.70 6.89 -6.97
CA LEU A 51 3.96 7.00 -5.53
C LEU A 51 2.67 6.93 -4.70
N GLY A 52 1.57 7.49 -5.21
CA GLY A 52 0.26 7.42 -4.56
C GLY A 52 -0.34 6.02 -4.55
N TYR A 53 -0.09 5.21 -5.56
CA TYR A 53 -0.44 3.79 -5.59
C TYR A 53 0.49 2.97 -4.70
N PHE A 54 1.79 3.21 -4.77
CA PHE A 54 2.78 2.56 -3.91
C PHE A 54 2.45 2.76 -2.42
N ALA A 55 2.12 3.99 -2.01
CA ALA A 55 1.76 4.32 -0.63
C ALA A 55 0.53 3.56 -0.09
N ILE A 56 -0.39 3.09 -0.94
CA ILE A 56 -1.55 2.29 -0.52
C ILE A 56 -1.13 0.92 0.00
N TYR A 57 -0.12 0.31 -0.62
CA TYR A 57 0.34 -1.03 -0.29
C TYR A 57 1.55 -1.02 0.65
N HIS A 58 2.28 0.10 0.70
CA HIS A 58 3.52 0.25 1.47
C HIS A 58 3.42 1.38 2.50
N LEU A 59 2.33 1.41 3.27
CA LEU A 59 2.07 2.46 4.28
C LEU A 59 3.19 2.67 5.29
N LYS A 60 3.92 1.60 5.64
CA LYS A 60 5.09 1.69 6.54
C LYS A 60 6.22 2.57 5.98
N GLU A 61 6.28 2.76 4.66
CA GLU A 61 7.29 3.58 3.98
C GLU A 61 6.78 5.02 3.74
N LEU A 62 5.66 5.43 4.36
CA LEU A 62 5.03 6.74 4.09
C LEU A 62 5.97 7.92 4.33
N GLU A 63 6.84 7.86 5.34
CA GLU A 63 7.87 8.87 5.58
C GLU A 63 8.85 8.97 4.40
N THR A 64 9.37 7.83 3.94
CA THR A 64 10.28 7.74 2.81
C THR A 64 9.63 8.27 1.54
N ILE A 65 8.37 7.89 1.28
CA ILE A 65 7.60 8.37 0.13
C ILE A 65 7.38 9.88 0.20
N TYR A 66 7.06 10.42 1.38
CA TYR A 66 6.92 11.86 1.57
C TYR A 66 8.24 12.61 1.35
N SER A 67 9.34 12.11 1.91
CA SER A 67 10.68 12.66 1.66
C SER A 67 11.01 12.66 0.16
N PHE A 68 10.75 11.56 -0.53
CA PHE A 68 10.90 11.44 -1.97
C PHE A 68 10.11 12.53 -2.73
N CYS A 69 8.84 12.70 -2.39
CA CYS A 69 7.98 13.74 -2.96
C CYS A 69 8.57 15.13 -2.75
N THR A 70 8.95 15.48 -1.52
CA THR A 70 9.45 16.83 -1.19
C THR A 70 10.77 17.16 -1.88
N GLN A 71 11.66 16.18 -2.06
CA GLN A 71 12.89 16.35 -2.81
C GLN A 71 12.63 16.66 -4.30
N LEU A 72 11.68 15.95 -4.94
CA LEU A 72 11.25 16.25 -6.31
C LEU A 72 10.63 17.64 -6.43
N ILE A 73 9.73 17.99 -5.50
CA ILE A 73 9.08 19.31 -5.44
C ILE A 73 10.12 20.42 -5.36
N SER A 74 11.09 20.27 -4.46
CA SER A 74 12.17 21.24 -4.27
C SER A 74 13.04 21.37 -5.53
N LYS A 75 13.47 20.24 -6.11
CA LYS A 75 14.34 20.23 -7.29
C LYS A 75 13.72 20.92 -8.49
N TYR A 76 12.45 20.67 -8.78
CA TYR A 76 11.76 21.20 -9.95
C TYR A 76 10.88 22.42 -9.65
N GLN A 77 10.95 22.96 -8.42
CA GLN A 77 10.18 24.13 -7.97
C GLN A 77 8.68 23.98 -8.24
N ILE A 78 8.16 22.79 -7.96
CA ILE A 78 6.76 22.44 -8.22
C ILE A 78 5.89 23.24 -7.24
N THR A 79 5.07 24.14 -7.77
CA THR A 79 4.21 25.00 -6.94
C THR A 79 2.93 24.29 -6.51
N LYS A 80 2.48 23.28 -7.26
CA LYS A 80 1.26 22.53 -6.97
C LYS A 80 1.25 21.18 -7.67
N ILE A 81 0.83 20.14 -6.96
CA ILE A 81 0.66 18.79 -7.49
C ILE A 81 -0.81 18.55 -7.86
N MET A 82 -1.03 17.77 -8.92
CA MET A 82 -2.36 17.36 -9.35
C MET A 82 -3.05 16.38 -8.37
N PRO A 83 -4.40 16.28 -8.39
CA PRO A 83 -5.20 15.46 -7.46
C PRO A 83 -5.00 13.95 -7.53
N SER A 84 -4.25 13.42 -8.50
CA SER A 84 -4.28 11.99 -8.87
C SER A 84 -3.69 11.05 -7.82
N ILE A 85 -3.07 11.57 -6.76
CA ILE A 85 -2.52 10.77 -5.65
C ILE A 85 -3.63 9.97 -4.96
N LYS A 86 -3.62 8.66 -5.16
CA LYS A 86 -4.67 7.76 -4.67
C LYS A 86 -4.62 7.56 -3.16
N SER A 87 -3.44 7.36 -2.57
CA SER A 87 -3.26 7.30 -1.11
C SER A 87 -3.80 8.56 -0.44
N HIS A 88 -4.73 8.38 0.50
CA HIS A 88 -5.25 9.45 1.31
C HIS A 88 -4.20 10.00 2.26
N SER A 89 -3.40 9.14 2.89
CA SER A 89 -2.37 9.54 3.86
C SER A 89 -1.31 10.41 3.20
N LEU A 90 -0.76 9.99 2.05
CA LEU A 90 0.22 10.77 1.31
C LEU A 90 -0.35 12.11 0.84
N ARG A 91 -1.56 12.09 0.27
CA ARG A 91 -2.24 13.32 -0.18
C ARG A 91 -2.49 14.28 0.97
N TYR A 92 -2.89 13.77 2.13
CA TYR A 92 -3.12 14.58 3.33
C TYR A 92 -1.83 15.24 3.81
N ILE A 93 -0.72 14.50 3.95
CA ILE A 93 0.58 15.09 4.33
C ILE A 93 1.01 16.18 3.33
N LEU A 94 0.90 15.91 2.03
CA LEU A 94 1.27 16.88 1.00
C LEU A 94 0.38 18.15 1.05
N LYS A 95 -0.90 17.98 1.37
CA LYS A 95 -1.85 19.09 1.57
C LYS A 95 -1.49 19.94 2.78
N GLU A 96 -1.23 19.34 3.94
CA GLU A 96 -0.88 20.07 5.17
C GLU A 96 0.42 20.88 5.01
N ASN A 97 1.27 20.50 4.06
CA ASN A 97 2.49 21.24 3.71
C ASN A 97 2.33 22.20 2.52
N GLY A 98 1.10 22.43 2.05
CA GLY A 98 0.80 23.42 1.01
C GLY A 98 1.11 22.99 -0.42
N TYR A 99 1.33 21.71 -0.69
CA TYR A 99 1.66 21.21 -2.03
C TYR A 99 0.43 20.84 -2.88
N THR A 100 -0.77 20.77 -2.30
CA THR A 100 -2.03 20.42 -3.00
C THR A 100 -3.23 21.27 -2.53
N ASP A 101 -4.25 21.46 -3.39
CA ASP A 101 -5.43 22.31 -3.09
C ASP A 101 -6.65 21.54 -2.54
N ILE A 102 -7.52 22.28 -1.83
CA ILE A 102 -8.75 21.84 -1.14
C ILE A 102 -9.83 21.24 -2.08
N ASN A 103 -9.91 21.65 -3.35
CA ASN A 103 -11.00 21.24 -4.25
C ASN A 103 -10.79 19.86 -4.94
N THR A 104 -9.72 19.16 -4.58
CA THR A 104 -9.38 17.83 -5.13
C THR A 104 -10.33 16.72 -4.69
N GLU A 105 -11.03 16.89 -3.56
CA GLU A 105 -11.99 15.90 -3.03
C GLU A 105 -13.16 15.64 -4.02
N LYS A 106 -13.66 16.67 -4.71
CA LYS A 106 -14.80 16.53 -5.65
C LYS A 106 -14.46 15.78 -6.93
N SER A 107 -13.23 15.86 -7.43
CA SER A 107 -12.81 15.19 -8.68
C SER A 107 -12.74 13.67 -8.51
N ILE A 108 -12.58 13.20 -7.28
CA ILE A 108 -12.28 11.81 -6.99
C ILE A 108 -13.48 11.08 -6.35
N MET A 109 -14.48 11.82 -5.85
CA MET A 109 -15.76 11.29 -5.36
C MET A 109 -16.54 10.42 -6.37
N ASN A 110 -16.22 10.47 -7.67
CA ASN A 110 -16.89 9.68 -8.71
C ASN A 110 -16.33 8.27 -8.89
N GLU A 111 -15.23 7.90 -8.23
CA GLU A 111 -14.80 6.50 -8.18
C GLU A 111 -15.53 5.80 -7.02
N HIS A 112 -16.33 4.76 -7.30
CA HIS A 112 -16.99 3.94 -6.27
C HIS A 112 -16.01 3.42 -5.19
N ILE A 113 -14.72 3.31 -5.54
CA ILE A 113 -13.61 2.97 -4.65
C ILE A 113 -13.38 4.06 -3.57
N PHE A 114 -13.66 5.33 -3.87
CA PHE A 114 -13.51 6.46 -2.95
C PHE A 114 -14.66 6.64 -1.96
N ALA A 115 -15.86 6.17 -2.29
CA ALA A 115 -17.00 6.22 -1.37
C ALA A 115 -16.80 5.32 -0.14
N MET A 116 -16.01 4.23 -0.25
CA MET A 116 -15.59 3.42 0.92
C MET A 116 -14.44 4.06 1.72
N ARG A 117 -13.66 4.97 1.11
CA ARG A 117 -12.44 5.58 1.69
C ARG A 117 -12.71 6.75 2.65
N GLN A 118 -13.92 7.32 2.67
CA GLN A 118 -14.23 8.52 3.47
C GLN A 118 -14.61 8.27 4.94
N ASN A 119 -14.74 7.02 5.39
CA ASN A 119 -15.17 6.76 6.77
C ASN A 119 -14.03 6.69 7.80
N ASN A 120 -12.77 6.88 7.40
CA ASN A 120 -11.66 6.89 8.36
C ASN A 120 -11.45 8.28 8.95
N LEU A 121 -12.21 8.54 10.01
CA LEU A 121 -12.11 9.61 11.01
C LEU A 121 -10.70 9.85 11.62
N HIS A 122 -9.63 9.25 11.10
CA HIS A 122 -8.31 9.19 11.74
C HIS A 122 -7.53 10.50 11.64
N PHE A 123 -7.60 11.23 10.54
CA PHE A 123 -6.99 12.57 10.46
C PHE A 123 -7.95 13.63 10.99
N ALA A 124 -8.19 13.58 12.31
CA ALA A 124 -8.78 14.70 13.03
C ALA A 124 -7.92 15.95 12.84
N LYS A 125 -8.52 17.13 12.96
CA LYS A 125 -7.97 18.42 12.49
C LYS A 125 -6.67 18.89 13.17
N ASP A 126 -6.12 18.12 14.12
CA ASP A 126 -5.03 18.52 15.01
C ASP A 126 -3.87 17.51 15.11
N TRP A 127 -3.75 16.53 14.20
CA TRP A 127 -2.61 15.59 14.21
C TRP A 127 -1.31 16.27 13.77
N SER A 128 -0.23 16.00 14.47
CA SER A 128 1.13 16.38 14.07
C SER A 128 1.59 15.60 12.84
N MET A 129 2.56 16.14 12.10
CA MET A 129 3.17 15.45 10.96
C MET A 129 3.66 14.03 11.31
N GLN A 130 4.22 13.87 12.50
CA GLN A 130 4.75 12.58 12.96
C GLN A 130 3.63 11.57 13.22
N GLU A 131 2.48 12.00 13.74
CA GLU A 131 1.31 11.13 13.92
C GLU A 131 0.71 10.70 12.57
N ILE A 132 0.73 11.59 11.56
CA ILE A 132 0.26 11.24 10.21
C ILE A 132 1.21 10.24 9.54
N ILE A 133 2.53 10.43 9.72
CA ILE A 133 3.56 9.52 9.21
C ILE A 133 3.42 8.12 9.82
N TYR A 134 3.12 8.01 11.11
CA TYR A 134 2.88 6.73 11.75
C TYR A 134 1.62 6.03 11.27
N VAL A 135 0.73 6.75 10.56
CA VAL A 135 -0.56 6.30 10.02
C VAL A 135 -1.58 5.97 11.12
N TYR A 136 -1.15 5.24 12.14
CA TYR A 136 -1.90 4.90 13.34
C TYR A 136 -1.35 5.61 14.58
N PRO A 137 -2.17 5.82 15.62
CA PRO A 137 -1.70 6.37 16.87
C PRO A 137 -0.51 5.58 17.42
N PHE A 138 0.53 6.28 17.87
CA PHE A 138 1.73 5.64 18.42
C PHE A 138 1.36 4.71 19.58
N GLN A 139 2.00 3.53 19.64
CA GLN A 139 1.71 2.47 20.60
C GLN A 139 0.28 1.91 20.55
N SER A 140 -0.49 2.13 19.48
CA SER A 140 -1.74 1.41 19.24
C SER A 140 -1.47 -0.02 18.75
N ILE A 141 -2.51 -0.87 18.79
CA ILE A 141 -2.39 -2.24 18.29
C ILE A 141 -2.23 -2.25 16.76
N GLU A 142 -2.86 -1.31 16.07
CA GLU A 142 -2.71 -1.10 14.64
C GLU A 142 -1.29 -0.68 14.27
N PHE A 143 -0.70 0.22 15.06
CA PHE A 143 0.71 0.60 14.92
C PHE A 143 1.64 -0.62 15.11
N ALA A 144 1.38 -1.45 16.12
CA ALA A 144 2.15 -2.67 16.35
C ALA A 144 2.05 -3.65 15.18
N ILE A 145 0.85 -3.83 14.60
CA ILE A 145 0.63 -4.70 13.44
C ILE A 145 1.35 -4.14 12.21
N LEU A 146 1.17 -2.85 11.88
CA LEU A 146 1.77 -2.23 10.69
C LEU A 146 3.31 -2.37 10.68
N ASN A 147 3.92 -2.33 11.86
CA ASN A 147 5.38 -2.43 12.04
C ASN A 147 5.87 -3.85 12.37
N ASP A 148 4.98 -4.85 12.45
CA ASP A 148 5.27 -6.21 12.93
C ASP A 148 6.03 -6.24 14.28
N ASP A 149 5.73 -5.27 15.16
CA ASP A 149 6.30 -5.14 16.50
C ASP A 149 5.59 -6.10 17.45
N ILE A 150 6.10 -7.33 17.50
CA ILE A 150 5.54 -8.40 18.32
C ILE A 150 5.60 -8.11 19.82
N ASP A 151 6.60 -7.35 20.29
CA ASP A 151 6.76 -7.09 21.71
C ASP A 151 5.68 -6.12 22.19
N LEU A 152 5.47 -5.01 21.47
CA LEU A 152 4.34 -4.12 21.71
C LEU A 152 3.00 -4.85 21.50
N PHE A 153 2.87 -5.66 20.45
CA PHE A 153 1.64 -6.39 20.16
C PHE A 153 1.21 -7.30 21.31
N LYS A 154 2.16 -8.00 21.94
CA LYS A 154 1.90 -8.88 23.09
C LYS A 154 1.37 -8.14 24.32
N GLU A 155 1.71 -6.87 24.52
CA GLU A 155 1.20 -6.08 25.65
C GLU A 155 -0.34 -6.01 25.66
N PHE A 156 -0.97 -6.00 24.47
CA PHE A 156 -2.44 -5.98 24.33
C PHE A 156 -3.14 -7.28 24.74
N PHE A 157 -2.38 -8.38 24.90
CA PHE A 157 -2.91 -9.69 25.28
C PHE A 157 -2.60 -10.06 26.73
N LYS A 158 -1.89 -9.20 27.48
CA LYS A 158 -1.57 -9.43 28.89
C LYS A 158 -2.76 -9.18 29.83
N TYR A 159 -3.68 -8.30 29.41
CA TYR A 159 -4.79 -7.86 30.23
C TYR A 159 -6.07 -8.65 29.91
N PRO A 160 -7.00 -8.80 30.87
CA PRO A 160 -8.25 -9.55 30.65
C PRO A 160 -9.21 -8.86 29.67
N THR A 161 -8.97 -7.60 29.31
CA THR A 161 -9.71 -6.92 28.25
C THR A 161 -9.28 -7.50 26.91
N PRO A 162 -10.20 -8.08 26.14
CA PRO A 162 -9.84 -8.62 24.83
C PRO A 162 -9.41 -7.47 23.89
N PRO A 163 -8.46 -7.73 22.98
CA PRO A 163 -8.12 -6.78 21.93
C PRO A 163 -9.36 -6.51 21.05
N PRO A 164 -9.37 -5.40 20.29
CA PRO A 164 -10.47 -5.09 19.40
C PRO A 164 -10.70 -6.24 18.41
N ALA A 165 -11.98 -6.60 18.23
CA ALA A 165 -12.36 -7.69 17.33
C ALA A 165 -12.04 -7.36 15.86
N LYS A 166 -11.98 -6.07 15.53
CA LYS A 166 -11.64 -5.56 14.21
C LYS A 166 -10.70 -4.37 14.28
N ILE A 167 -9.87 -4.23 13.26
CA ILE A 167 -8.92 -3.17 13.02
C ILE A 167 -9.44 -2.30 11.88
N THR A 168 -9.47 -0.99 12.08
CA THR A 168 -9.76 -0.02 11.02
C THR A 168 -8.57 0.05 10.07
N MET A 169 -8.82 -0.12 8.77
CA MET A 169 -7.76 -0.17 7.77
C MET A 169 -7.60 1.19 7.11
N ILE A 170 -6.41 1.78 7.20
CA ILE A 170 -6.10 3.05 6.52
C ILE A 170 -5.61 2.76 5.10
N ASP A 171 -6.03 3.61 4.16
CA ASP A 171 -5.69 3.55 2.72
C ASP A 171 -5.99 2.25 1.99
N SER A 172 -6.60 1.26 2.66
CA SER A 172 -6.98 0.00 2.04
C SER A 172 -8.06 0.20 0.97
N PRO A 173 -7.83 -0.25 -0.27
CA PRO A 173 -8.83 -0.18 -1.32
C PRO A 173 -9.84 -1.34 -1.23
N TYR A 174 -9.60 -2.32 -0.36
CA TYR A 174 -10.39 -3.56 -0.30
C TYR A 174 -11.26 -3.67 0.95
N TYR A 175 -10.84 -3.08 2.07
CA TYR A 175 -11.46 -3.31 3.37
C TYR A 175 -11.47 -2.03 4.20
N PRO A 176 -12.61 -1.59 4.74
CA PRO A 176 -12.64 -0.52 5.74
C PRO A 176 -12.21 -1.03 7.13
N GLU A 177 -12.49 -2.30 7.42
CA GLU A 177 -12.12 -2.98 8.65
C GLU A 177 -11.74 -4.43 8.36
N LEU A 178 -10.83 -4.99 9.16
CA LEU A 178 -10.44 -6.40 9.12
C LEU A 178 -10.44 -7.01 10.51
N SER A 179 -10.58 -8.33 10.63
CA SER A 179 -10.25 -8.99 11.89
C SER A 179 -8.75 -8.82 12.19
N ILE A 180 -8.35 -8.94 13.45
CA ILE A 180 -6.93 -8.74 13.83
C ILE A 180 -5.97 -9.68 13.09
N ILE A 181 -6.37 -10.93 12.85
CA ILE A 181 -5.55 -11.90 12.10
C ILE A 181 -5.48 -11.57 10.60
N ASP A 182 -6.58 -11.06 10.04
CA ASP A 182 -6.60 -10.63 8.64
C ASP A 182 -5.80 -9.34 8.44
N ALA A 183 -5.82 -8.42 9.41
CA ALA A 183 -4.99 -7.21 9.40
C ALA A 183 -3.49 -7.57 9.44
N CYS A 184 -3.11 -8.54 10.29
CA CYS A 184 -1.73 -9.04 10.31
C CYS A 184 -1.34 -9.65 8.94
N ALA A 185 -2.24 -10.42 8.32
CA ALA A 185 -2.00 -10.98 7.00
C ALA A 185 -1.91 -9.88 5.90
N TYR A 186 -2.77 -8.87 5.96
CA TYR A 186 -2.82 -7.74 5.03
C TYR A 186 -1.53 -6.93 5.05
N TYR A 187 -1.00 -6.64 6.24
CA TYR A 187 0.24 -5.88 6.41
C TYR A 187 1.51 -6.75 6.29
N GLY A 188 1.37 -8.06 6.11
CA GLY A 188 2.52 -8.97 6.08
C GLY A 188 3.23 -9.10 7.44
N ALA A 189 2.54 -8.78 8.54
CA ALA A 189 3.04 -8.79 9.92
C ALA A 189 3.19 -10.22 10.45
N GLN A 190 4.29 -10.85 10.03
CA GLN A 190 4.53 -12.28 10.21
C GLN A 190 4.55 -12.68 11.68
N ASN A 191 5.24 -11.91 12.53
CA ASN A 191 5.42 -12.27 13.92
C ASN A 191 4.10 -12.12 14.69
N CYS A 192 3.38 -11.01 14.47
CA CYS A 192 2.06 -10.79 15.05
C CYS A 192 1.05 -11.85 14.57
N PHE A 193 1.07 -12.20 13.28
CA PHE A 193 0.19 -13.21 12.70
C PHE A 193 0.39 -14.60 13.33
N PHE A 194 1.64 -15.09 13.41
CA PHE A 194 1.89 -16.42 13.96
C PHE A 194 1.65 -16.49 15.47
N PHE A 195 1.87 -15.40 16.20
CA PHE A 195 1.47 -15.31 17.61
C PHE A 195 -0.04 -15.53 17.79
N LEU A 196 -0.88 -14.96 16.92
CA LEU A 196 -2.34 -15.17 17.00
C LEU A 196 -2.72 -16.64 16.75
N LEU A 197 -2.08 -17.29 15.78
CA LEU A 197 -2.30 -18.71 15.49
C LEU A 197 -1.87 -19.61 16.67
N GLU A 198 -0.73 -19.31 17.29
CA GLU A 198 -0.25 -20.00 18.50
C GLU A 198 -1.23 -19.85 19.67
N ASN A 199 -1.95 -18.73 19.74
CA ASN A 199 -3.02 -18.47 20.71
C ASN A 199 -4.41 -18.91 20.21
N HIS A 200 -4.46 -19.82 19.24
CA HIS A 200 -5.67 -20.47 18.74
C HIS A 200 -6.72 -19.52 18.11
N ILE A 201 -6.29 -18.33 17.68
CA ILE A 201 -7.13 -17.48 16.84
C ILE A 201 -7.28 -18.15 15.48
N LYS A 202 -8.51 -18.27 15.02
CA LYS A 202 -8.84 -18.94 13.75
C LYS A 202 -8.70 -17.98 12.58
N LEU A 203 -8.22 -18.52 11.46
CA LEU A 203 -8.31 -17.85 10.16
C LEU A 203 -9.78 -17.58 9.80
N THR A 204 -9.98 -16.55 8.99
CA THR A 204 -11.28 -16.17 8.42
C THR A 204 -11.30 -16.45 6.92
N ASP A 205 -12.46 -16.28 6.29
CA ASP A 205 -12.60 -16.36 4.84
C ASP A 205 -11.77 -15.29 4.09
N ASN A 206 -11.34 -14.21 4.76
CA ASN A 206 -10.51 -13.16 4.17
C ASN A 206 -9.01 -13.41 4.33
N SER A 207 -8.57 -14.34 5.19
CA SER A 207 -7.15 -14.45 5.55
C SER A 207 -6.25 -14.76 4.36
N PHE A 208 -6.71 -15.61 3.43
CA PHE A 208 -5.95 -15.90 2.21
C PHE A 208 -5.84 -14.66 1.31
N LYS A 209 -6.95 -13.97 1.05
CA LYS A 209 -6.94 -12.74 0.25
C LYS A 209 -6.03 -11.66 0.85
N CYS A 210 -6.11 -11.45 2.16
CA CYS A 210 -5.25 -10.51 2.86
C CYS A 210 -3.77 -10.91 2.77
N SER A 211 -3.46 -12.20 2.90
CA SER A 211 -2.08 -12.69 2.75
C SER A 211 -1.49 -12.45 1.36
N ILE A 212 -2.31 -12.50 0.30
CA ILE A 212 -1.87 -12.17 -1.06
C ILE A 212 -1.59 -10.67 -1.19
N ILE A 213 -2.41 -9.80 -0.59
CA ILE A 213 -2.18 -8.35 -0.56
C ILE A 213 -0.89 -8.01 0.19
N GLY A 214 -0.62 -8.68 1.32
CA GLY A 214 0.58 -8.45 2.12
C GLY A 214 1.85 -9.07 1.54
N GLY A 215 1.74 -10.01 0.61
CA GLY A 215 2.89 -10.60 -0.11
C GLY A 215 3.82 -11.49 0.73
N ASN A 216 3.57 -11.66 2.04
CA ASN A 216 4.42 -12.49 2.90
C ASN A 216 4.19 -13.99 2.63
N THR A 217 5.17 -14.62 1.99
CA THR A 217 5.08 -16.04 1.56
C THR A 217 4.77 -17.01 2.69
N LYS A 218 5.25 -16.79 3.92
CA LYS A 218 4.95 -17.70 5.05
C LYS A 218 3.50 -17.59 5.47
N ILE A 219 2.95 -16.37 5.52
CA ILE A 219 1.53 -16.15 5.82
C ILE A 219 0.67 -16.73 4.70
N ILE A 220 1.03 -16.51 3.43
CA ILE A 220 0.30 -17.06 2.28
C ILE A 220 0.16 -18.57 2.37
N LEU A 221 1.26 -19.27 2.68
CA LEU A 221 1.25 -20.73 2.84
C LEU A 221 0.43 -21.18 4.06
N ALA A 222 0.44 -20.41 5.15
CA ALA A 222 -0.39 -20.70 6.33
C ALA A 222 -1.89 -20.49 6.08
N CYS A 223 -2.25 -19.53 5.22
CA CYS A 223 -3.63 -19.20 4.86
C CYS A 223 -4.16 -19.98 3.65
N GLU A 224 -3.35 -20.82 3.01
CA GLU A 224 -3.70 -21.48 1.76
C GLU A 224 -5.03 -22.23 1.88
N SER A 225 -5.94 -21.98 0.94
CA SER A 225 -7.26 -22.60 0.88
C SER A 225 -7.48 -23.34 -0.43
N ASN A 226 -8.47 -24.23 -0.47
CA ASN A 226 -8.84 -24.95 -1.69
C ASN A 226 -9.74 -24.12 -2.64
N LYS A 227 -10.12 -22.89 -2.28
CA LYS A 227 -11.04 -22.04 -3.06
C LYS A 227 -10.27 -20.87 -3.67
N ILE A 228 -9.52 -21.15 -4.74
CA ILE A 228 -8.66 -20.16 -5.40
C ILE A 228 -9.17 -19.94 -6.82
N ASP A 229 -9.38 -18.68 -7.19
CA ASP A 229 -9.81 -18.23 -8.51
C ASP A 229 -8.91 -17.10 -9.06
N ASN A 230 -9.19 -16.66 -10.28
CA ASN A 230 -8.38 -15.63 -10.97
C ASN A 230 -8.34 -14.29 -10.23
N SER A 231 -9.29 -13.98 -9.33
CA SER A 231 -9.27 -12.71 -8.61
C SER A 231 -8.06 -12.57 -7.69
N PHE A 232 -7.50 -13.68 -7.18
CA PHE A 232 -6.26 -13.64 -6.39
C PHE A 232 -5.05 -13.24 -7.23
N LEU A 233 -5.01 -13.65 -8.51
CA LEU A 233 -3.94 -13.25 -9.42
C LEU A 233 -4.02 -11.74 -9.70
N ASP A 234 -5.22 -11.24 -9.96
CA ASP A 234 -5.47 -9.81 -10.18
C ASP A 234 -5.04 -8.98 -8.96
N ILE A 235 -5.33 -9.46 -7.74
CA ILE A 235 -4.92 -8.81 -6.49
C ILE A 235 -3.40 -8.82 -6.32
N ALA A 236 -2.73 -9.94 -6.59
CA ALA A 236 -1.27 -10.03 -6.48
C ALA A 236 -0.57 -9.06 -7.45
N ILE A 237 -1.10 -8.89 -8.66
CA ILE A 237 -0.60 -7.94 -9.65
C ILE A 237 -0.82 -6.50 -9.17
N ASN A 238 -2.03 -6.16 -8.73
CA ASN A 238 -2.36 -4.83 -8.24
C ASN A 238 -1.53 -4.41 -7.01
N ALA A 239 -1.09 -5.37 -6.21
CA ALA A 239 -0.20 -5.16 -5.06
C ALA A 239 1.29 -5.29 -5.41
N HIS A 240 1.65 -5.41 -6.69
CA HIS A 240 3.01 -5.57 -7.21
C HIS A 240 3.80 -6.77 -6.63
N HIS A 241 3.09 -7.82 -6.19
CA HIS A 241 3.70 -9.06 -5.70
C HIS A 241 3.93 -10.06 -6.83
N PHE A 242 4.82 -9.74 -7.77
CA PHE A 242 5.05 -10.56 -8.98
C PHE A 242 5.40 -12.02 -8.68
N ALA A 243 6.21 -12.27 -7.66
CA ALA A 243 6.56 -13.64 -7.26
C ALA A 243 5.33 -14.44 -6.79
N VAL A 244 4.39 -13.78 -6.09
CA VAL A 244 3.13 -14.39 -5.66
C VAL A 244 2.21 -14.62 -6.85
N ALA A 245 2.10 -13.65 -7.77
CA ALA A 245 1.32 -13.79 -9.00
C ALA A 245 1.81 -14.99 -9.84
N LYS A 246 3.13 -15.11 -10.04
CA LYS A 246 3.73 -16.22 -10.77
C LYS A 246 3.52 -17.57 -10.07
N TRP A 247 3.58 -17.59 -8.75
CA TRP A 247 3.26 -18.79 -7.96
C TRP A 247 1.80 -19.21 -8.14
N LEU A 248 0.86 -18.26 -8.07
CA LEU A 248 -0.57 -18.51 -8.28
C LEU A 248 -0.85 -19.06 -9.69
N GLU A 249 -0.29 -18.43 -10.72
CA GLU A 249 -0.36 -18.89 -12.11
C GLU A 249 0.14 -20.33 -12.24
N THR A 250 1.35 -20.60 -11.74
CA THR A 250 2.00 -21.92 -11.91
C THR A 250 1.28 -23.02 -11.14
N LYS A 251 0.91 -22.77 -9.88
CA LYS A 251 0.36 -23.79 -8.98
C LYS A 251 -1.11 -24.10 -9.29
N TYR A 252 -1.91 -23.08 -9.57
CA TYR A 252 -3.36 -23.24 -9.76
C TYR A 252 -3.82 -23.07 -11.21
N LYS A 253 -2.89 -22.83 -12.15
CA LYS A 253 -3.16 -22.66 -13.58
C LYS A 253 -4.15 -21.52 -13.85
N LEU A 254 -4.04 -20.45 -13.07
CA LEU A 254 -4.83 -19.24 -13.24
C LEU A 254 -4.39 -18.51 -14.51
N ILE A 255 -5.30 -17.73 -15.10
CA ILE A 255 -5.06 -17.00 -16.35
C ILE A 255 -5.22 -15.51 -16.07
N PHE A 256 -4.27 -14.71 -16.58
CA PHE A 256 -4.34 -13.25 -16.50
C PHE A 256 -5.65 -12.72 -17.07
N SER A 257 -6.32 -11.86 -16.31
CA SER A 257 -7.36 -11.01 -16.87
C SER A 257 -6.71 -9.79 -17.54
N TRP A 258 -7.24 -9.35 -18.68
CA TRP A 258 -6.78 -8.10 -19.32
C TRP A 258 -7.01 -6.86 -18.43
N VAL A 259 -7.92 -6.97 -17.45
CA VAL A 259 -8.26 -5.89 -16.53
C VAL A 259 -7.07 -5.56 -15.61
N SER A 260 -6.31 -6.56 -15.18
CA SER A 260 -5.19 -6.39 -14.24
C SER A 260 -3.92 -5.80 -14.83
N CYS A 261 -3.76 -5.80 -16.15
CA CYS A 261 -2.59 -5.20 -16.80
C CYS A 261 -2.75 -3.70 -17.07
N SER A 262 -3.94 -3.13 -16.88
CA SER A 262 -4.22 -1.71 -17.19
C SER A 262 -4.12 -0.77 -15.99
N THR A 263 -3.98 -1.33 -14.77
CA THR A 263 -3.96 -0.59 -13.50
C THR A 263 -2.66 -0.77 -12.72
N SER A 264 -1.76 -1.63 -13.19
CA SER A 264 -0.38 -1.84 -12.72
C SER A 264 0.59 -0.94 -13.47
#